data_AF-A0AAN8L0N6-F1
#
_entry.id   AF-A0AAN8L0N6-F1
#
_cell.length_a   1.000
_cell.length_b   1.000
_cell.length_c   1.000
_cell.angle_alpha   90.00
_cell.angle_beta   90.00
_cell.angle_gamma   90.00
#
_symmetry.space_group_name_H-M   'P 1'
#
loop_
_entity.id
_entity.type
_entity.pdbx_description
1 polymer ?
#
loop_
_entity_poly.entity_id
_entity_poly.type
_entity_poly.pdbx_seq_one_letter_code
_entity_poly.pdbx_strand_id
1 'polypeptide(L)'
;MKALFGLLVMLAGVSHGMETHCDATLDGAQCYGALGGTVSLQLMTIDTPVSSLQLSSQCLTHGEMRVTCSSEGDGPQYSWTLDGHTQRDTEASPGDQTNTMTLKRGLSGDLTCTVKNHISSVTVSKKISPCEGPGVNVFVYFQLLQVFILLTVCLGSYWFYKKKTSSQAQDQ
;
A
#
# COMPACT_ATOMS: atom_id res chain seq x y z
N MET A 1 0.99 25.39 -74.76
CA MET A 1 1.85 25.04 -73.61
C MET A 1 1.44 25.71 -72.29
N LYS A 2 0.99 26.98 -72.26
CA LYS A 2 0.57 27.67 -71.01
C LYS A 2 -0.68 27.09 -70.32
N ALA A 3 -1.68 26.64 -71.08
CA ALA A 3 -2.91 26.05 -70.51
C ALA A 3 -2.65 24.70 -69.82
N LEU A 4 -1.69 23.92 -70.33
CA LEU A 4 -1.31 22.62 -69.77
C LEU A 4 -0.56 22.78 -68.45
N PHE A 5 0.29 23.82 -68.35
CA PHE A 5 0.97 24.18 -67.11
C PHE A 5 -0.02 24.68 -66.05
N GLY A 6 -1.02 25.48 -66.45
CA GLY A 6 -2.12 25.88 -65.57
C GLY A 6 -2.92 24.68 -65.06
N LEU A 7 -3.30 23.75 -65.94
CA LEU A 7 -4.03 22.54 -65.56
C LEU A 7 -3.22 21.62 -64.62
N LEU A 8 -1.91 21.47 -64.85
CA LEU A 8 -1.01 20.72 -63.96
C LEU A 8 -0.89 21.36 -62.58
N VAL A 9 -0.84 22.69 -62.50
CA VAL A 9 -0.79 23.41 -61.21
C VAL A 9 -2.11 23.28 -60.44
N MET A 10 -3.26 23.29 -61.13
CA MET A 10 -4.56 23.06 -60.49
C MET A 10 -4.74 21.62 -60.00
N LEU A 11 -4.22 20.62 -60.72
CA LEU A 11 -4.21 19.22 -60.29
C LEU A 11 -3.22 18.98 -59.13
N ALA A 12 -2.09 19.70 -59.11
CA ALA A 12 -1.11 19.61 -58.02
C ALA A 12 -1.56 20.31 -56.72
N GLY A 13 -2.48 21.28 -56.80
CA GLY A 13 -3.00 22.03 -55.65
C GLY A 13 -3.94 21.24 -54.70
N VAL A 14 -4.31 20.00 -55.06
CA VAL A 14 -5.30 19.20 -54.30
C VAL A 14 -4.65 18.33 -53.21
N SER A 15 -3.32 18.18 -53.18
CA SER A 15 -2.70 17.08 -52.41
C SER A 15 -2.18 17.40 -51.01
N HIS A 16 -2.36 18.63 -50.49
CA HIS A 16 -2.02 18.93 -49.10
C HIS A 16 -3.28 18.89 -48.24
N GLY A 17 -3.68 17.68 -47.85
CA GLY A 17 -4.65 17.50 -46.78
C GLY A 17 -4.06 18.06 -45.48
N MET A 18 -4.50 19.27 -45.11
CA MET A 18 -4.27 19.81 -43.77
C MET A 18 -5.06 18.94 -42.80
N GLU A 19 -4.36 18.32 -41.84
CA GLU A 19 -4.99 17.51 -40.80
C GLU A 19 -5.83 18.45 -39.90
N THR A 20 -7.16 18.42 -40.07
CA THR A 20 -8.08 19.27 -39.30
C THR A 20 -8.34 18.63 -37.93
N HIS A 21 -7.65 19.10 -36.89
CA HIS A 21 -7.94 18.71 -35.52
C HIS A 21 -9.23 19.39 -35.04
N CYS A 22 -10.18 18.61 -34.53
CA CYS A 22 -11.41 19.11 -33.93
C CYS A 22 -11.59 18.46 -32.55
N ASP A 23 -11.73 19.28 -31.51
CA ASP A 23 -12.02 18.81 -30.17
C ASP A 23 -13.54 18.86 -29.92
N ALA A 24 -14.17 17.69 -29.96
CA ALA A 24 -15.60 17.53 -29.76
C ALA A 24 -16.03 17.63 -28.28
N THR A 25 -15.11 17.80 -27.33
CA THR A 25 -15.44 17.98 -25.90
C THR A 25 -15.92 19.40 -25.56
N LEU A 26 -15.69 20.37 -26.46
CA LEU A 26 -16.15 21.74 -26.26
C LEU A 26 -17.67 21.83 -26.44
N ASP A 27 -18.36 22.51 -25.51
CA ASP A 27 -19.82 22.62 -25.57
C ASP A 27 -20.27 23.37 -26.84
N GLY A 28 -21.17 22.75 -27.62
CA GLY A 28 -21.64 23.27 -28.92
C GLY A 28 -20.71 23.02 -30.12
N ALA A 29 -19.65 22.22 -30.00
CA ALA A 29 -18.76 21.90 -31.12
C ALA A 29 -19.44 21.07 -32.21
N GLN A 30 -19.19 21.44 -33.48
CA GLN A 30 -19.60 20.66 -34.65
C GLN A 30 -18.39 20.43 -35.56
N CYS A 31 -17.94 19.18 -35.63
CA CYS A 31 -16.79 18.79 -36.45
C CYS A 31 -17.25 18.34 -37.84
N TYR A 32 -16.62 18.87 -38.88
CA TYR A 32 -16.92 18.53 -40.28
C TYR A 32 -15.68 17.93 -40.95
N GLY A 33 -15.90 16.88 -41.75
CA GLY A 33 -14.85 16.23 -42.56
C GLY A 33 -15.14 16.35 -44.05
N ALA A 34 -14.11 16.14 -44.87
CA ALA A 34 -14.27 16.10 -46.32
C ALA A 34 -15.09 14.87 -46.75
N LEU A 35 -16.00 15.05 -47.73
CA LEU A 35 -16.74 13.92 -48.32
C LEU A 35 -15.75 12.93 -48.96
N GLY A 36 -15.79 11.68 -48.50
CA GLY A 36 -14.88 10.61 -48.96
C GLY A 36 -13.52 10.55 -48.26
N GLY A 37 -13.25 11.43 -47.29
CA GLY A 37 -12.05 11.37 -46.45
C GLY A 37 -12.22 10.45 -45.23
N THR A 38 -11.12 9.98 -44.67
CA THR A 38 -11.11 9.21 -43.41
C THR A 38 -11.16 10.15 -42.20
N VAL A 39 -12.05 9.86 -41.25
CA VAL A 39 -12.11 10.57 -39.96
C VAL A 39 -11.47 9.69 -38.89
N SER A 40 -10.42 10.19 -38.24
CA SER A 40 -9.77 9.52 -37.11
C SER A 40 -10.30 10.12 -35.80
N LEU A 41 -11.00 9.30 -35.02
CA LEU A 41 -11.47 9.69 -33.69
C LEU A 41 -10.48 9.22 -32.63
N GLN A 42 -9.95 10.16 -31.85
CA GLN A 42 -9.14 9.85 -30.69
C GLN A 42 -9.99 9.97 -29.42
N LEU A 43 -10.27 8.84 -28.78
CA LEU A 43 -10.95 8.83 -27.49
C LEU A 43 -9.99 9.36 -26.41
N MET A 44 -10.44 10.35 -25.65
CA MET A 44 -9.79 10.72 -24.39
C MET A 44 -10.09 9.62 -23.36
N THR A 45 -9.08 9.16 -22.63
CA THR A 45 -9.26 8.18 -21.56
C THR A 45 -10.12 8.81 -20.47
N ILE A 46 -11.35 8.34 -20.32
CA ILE A 46 -12.22 8.71 -19.20
C ILE A 46 -11.79 7.84 -18.04
N ASP A 47 -10.92 8.35 -17.20
CA ASP A 47 -10.53 7.66 -15.98
C ASP A 47 -11.77 7.43 -15.11
N THR A 48 -11.96 6.21 -14.60
CA THR A 48 -12.98 5.98 -13.58
C THR A 48 -12.59 6.68 -12.28
N PRO A 49 -13.50 7.46 -11.66
CA PRO A 49 -13.19 8.17 -10.43
C PRO A 49 -12.87 7.17 -9.31
N VAL A 50 -11.93 7.53 -8.44
CA VAL A 50 -11.54 6.66 -7.33
C VAL A 50 -12.65 6.60 -6.29
N SER A 51 -12.99 5.37 -5.85
CA SER A 51 -14.06 5.10 -4.89
C SER A 51 -13.73 3.93 -3.98
N SER A 52 -14.61 3.65 -3.02
CA SER A 52 -14.58 2.41 -2.22
C SER A 52 -13.28 2.18 -1.44
N LEU A 53 -12.76 3.22 -0.78
CA LEU A 53 -11.51 3.12 -0.02
C LEU A 53 -11.65 2.15 1.16
N GLN A 54 -10.74 1.18 1.27
CA GLN A 54 -10.62 0.31 2.42
C GLN A 54 -9.21 0.37 3.02
N LEU A 55 -9.14 0.79 4.27
CA LEU A 55 -7.89 0.90 5.02
C LEU A 55 -7.79 -0.23 6.06
N SER A 56 -6.80 -1.10 5.87
CA SER A 56 -6.51 -2.24 6.74
C SER A 56 -5.11 -2.12 7.37
N SER A 57 -4.93 -2.80 8.50
CA SER A 57 -3.71 -2.75 9.31
C SER A 57 -3.40 -4.13 9.88
N GLN A 58 -2.16 -4.58 9.77
CA GLN A 58 -1.70 -5.88 10.22
C GLN A 58 -0.35 -5.76 10.93
N CYS A 59 -0.23 -6.38 12.10
CA CYS A 59 1.04 -6.46 12.82
C CYS A 59 1.96 -7.54 12.22
N LEU A 60 3.22 -7.19 12.02
CA LEU A 60 4.28 -8.09 11.59
C LEU A 60 4.98 -8.69 12.82
N THR A 61 5.65 -9.83 12.63
CA THR A 61 6.37 -10.57 13.69
C THR A 61 7.45 -9.75 14.39
N HIS A 62 7.98 -8.73 13.71
CA HIS A 62 9.01 -7.83 14.24
C HIS A 62 8.44 -6.57 14.93
N GLY A 63 7.13 -6.53 15.18
CA GLY A 63 6.43 -5.40 15.82
C GLY A 63 6.18 -4.19 14.90
N GLU A 64 6.61 -4.27 13.65
CA GLU A 64 6.23 -3.33 12.60
C GLU A 64 4.75 -3.52 12.23
N MET A 65 4.14 -2.48 11.67
CA MET A 65 2.75 -2.55 11.21
C MET A 65 2.70 -2.36 9.71
N ARG A 66 2.17 -3.36 8.99
CA ARG A 66 1.84 -3.25 7.58
C ARG A 66 0.43 -2.70 7.43
N VAL A 67 0.28 -1.62 6.68
CA VAL A 67 -1.00 -0.98 6.38
C VAL A 67 -1.26 -1.04 4.89
N THR A 68 -2.50 -1.31 4.50
CA THR A 68 -2.91 -1.47 3.10
C THR A 68 -4.18 -0.67 2.86
N CYS A 69 -4.17 0.15 1.82
CA CYS A 69 -5.26 1.02 1.39
C CYS A 69 -5.67 0.60 -0.02
N SER A 70 -6.80 -0.08 -0.17
CA SER A 70 -7.32 -0.44 -1.50
C SER A 70 -8.38 0.55 -1.96
N SER A 71 -8.47 0.77 -3.27
CA SER A 71 -9.48 1.61 -3.90
C SER A 71 -9.91 1.00 -5.24
N GLU A 72 -11.12 1.32 -5.67
CA GLU A 72 -11.57 1.16 -7.05
C GLU A 72 -11.22 2.42 -7.85
N GLY A 73 -11.14 2.31 -9.18
CA GLY A 73 -10.80 3.42 -10.08
C GLY A 73 -9.56 3.15 -10.93
N ASP A 74 -9.39 3.95 -11.98
CA ASP A 74 -8.22 3.86 -12.87
C ASP A 74 -7.04 4.66 -12.31
N GLY A 75 -5.81 4.22 -12.59
CA GLY A 75 -4.57 4.94 -12.26
C GLY A 75 -4.44 5.51 -10.83
N PRO A 76 -4.84 4.81 -9.75
CA PRO A 76 -4.83 5.39 -8.41
C PRO A 76 -3.40 5.65 -7.91
N GLN A 77 -3.16 6.87 -7.45
CA GLN A 77 -1.94 7.29 -6.76
C GLN A 77 -2.19 7.39 -5.26
N TYR A 78 -1.35 6.72 -4.47
CA TYR A 78 -1.49 6.62 -3.02
C TYR A 78 -0.52 7.56 -2.32
N SER A 79 -1.02 8.24 -1.30
CA SER A 79 -0.23 9.09 -0.41
C SER A 79 -0.63 8.87 1.04
N TRP A 80 0.35 8.96 1.94
CA TRP A 80 0.20 8.56 3.33
C TRP A 80 0.63 9.69 4.26
N THR A 81 -0.13 9.92 5.33
CA THR A 81 0.21 10.86 6.39
C THR A 81 -0.11 10.25 7.75
N LEU A 82 0.72 10.53 8.75
CA LEU A 82 0.50 10.14 10.14
C LEU A 82 0.38 11.41 10.97
N ASP A 83 -0.76 11.58 11.66
CA ASP A 83 -1.10 12.78 12.43
C ASP A 83 -0.94 14.08 11.61
N GLY A 84 -1.33 14.03 10.33
CA GLY A 84 -1.24 15.16 9.39
C GLY A 84 0.17 15.49 8.88
N HIS A 85 1.21 14.78 9.33
CA HIS A 85 2.58 14.98 8.88
C HIS A 85 2.91 14.01 7.74
N THR A 86 3.49 14.54 6.66
CA THR A 86 4.05 13.74 5.57
C THR A 86 5.29 13.02 6.09
N GLN A 87 5.22 11.69 6.15
CA GLN A 87 6.22 10.84 6.80
C GLN A 87 7.53 10.86 5.99
N ARG A 88 8.38 11.88 6.21
CA ARG A 88 9.66 12.12 5.50
C ARG A 88 10.88 11.66 6.30
N ASP A 89 10.73 11.33 7.59
CA ASP A 89 11.83 11.00 8.52
C ASP A 89 11.95 9.53 8.86
N THR A 90 11.54 8.63 7.98
CA THR A 90 11.70 7.21 8.22
C THR A 90 11.92 6.53 6.89
N GLU A 91 12.95 5.69 6.81
CA GLU A 91 13.31 4.82 5.68
C GLU A 91 12.20 3.77 5.40
N ALA A 92 10.95 4.22 5.31
CA ALA A 92 9.92 3.56 4.54
C ALA A 92 10.43 3.61 3.10
N SER A 93 10.72 2.45 2.53
CA SER A 93 10.83 2.38 1.08
C SER A 93 9.47 2.81 0.54
N PRO A 94 9.33 3.98 -0.10
CA PRO A 94 8.16 4.26 -0.88
C PRO A 94 8.33 3.33 -2.07
N GLY A 95 7.70 2.15 -2.02
CA GLY A 95 7.35 1.51 -3.28
C GLY A 95 6.52 2.56 -4.00
N ASP A 96 7.09 3.17 -5.04
CA ASP A 96 6.44 4.24 -5.79
C ASP A 96 4.98 3.87 -6.02
N GLN A 97 4.07 4.70 -5.48
CA GLN A 97 2.62 4.56 -5.69
C GLN A 97 2.03 3.23 -5.19
N THR A 98 2.66 2.52 -4.23
CA THR A 98 2.09 1.27 -3.73
C THR A 98 0.96 1.51 -2.74
N ASN A 99 -0.08 0.70 -2.87
CA ASN A 99 -1.23 0.65 -1.97
C ASN A 99 -0.91 0.13 -0.55
N THR A 100 0.34 -0.21 -0.27
CA THR A 100 0.81 -0.80 0.98
C THR A 100 1.99 -0.02 1.54
N MET A 101 2.04 0.17 2.86
CA MET A 101 3.12 0.84 3.58
C MET A 101 3.47 0.05 4.85
N THR A 102 4.73 0.06 5.26
CA THR A 102 5.17 -0.56 6.52
C THR A 102 5.63 0.54 7.48
N LEU A 103 4.99 0.61 8.63
CA LEU A 103 5.29 1.51 9.72
C LEU A 103 6.31 0.88 10.67
N LYS A 104 7.29 1.67 11.12
CA LYS A 104 8.23 1.26 12.17
C LYS A 104 7.50 1.01 13.50
N ARG A 105 8.17 0.27 14.40
CA ARG A 105 7.67 -0.05 15.74
C ARG A 105 7.30 1.18 16.55
N GLY A 106 6.26 1.04 17.38
CA GLY A 106 5.92 2.03 18.40
C GLY A 106 5.15 3.25 17.90
N LEU A 107 4.81 3.31 16.61
CA LEU A 107 4.02 4.39 16.06
C LEU A 107 2.54 4.24 16.45
N SER A 108 1.93 5.37 16.78
CA SER A 108 0.53 5.51 17.17
C SER A 108 0.04 6.86 16.68
N GLY A 109 -1.21 6.95 16.26
CA GLY A 109 -1.75 8.20 15.72
C GLY A 109 -2.94 7.97 14.80
N ASP A 110 -3.37 9.03 14.12
CA ASP A 110 -4.34 8.94 13.04
C ASP A 110 -3.61 8.77 11.70
N LEU A 111 -3.77 7.59 11.10
CA LEU A 111 -3.18 7.28 9.80
C LEU A 111 -4.18 7.62 8.71
N THR A 112 -3.77 8.51 7.81
CA THR A 112 -4.60 8.96 6.70
C THR A 112 -4.00 8.52 5.37
N CYS A 113 -4.79 7.75 4.61
CA CYS A 113 -4.51 7.38 3.22
C CYS A 113 -5.29 8.32 2.30
N THR A 114 -4.60 8.96 1.37
CA THR A 114 -5.21 9.75 0.30
C THR A 114 -4.93 9.09 -1.04
N VAL A 115 -6.01 8.74 -1.74
CA VAL A 115 -5.98 8.16 -3.07
C VAL A 115 -6.43 9.21 -4.07
N LYS A 116 -5.65 9.41 -5.12
CA LYS A 116 -5.91 10.42 -6.14
C LYS A 116 -5.73 9.83 -7.54
N ASN A 117 -6.58 10.23 -8.47
CA ASN A 117 -6.31 10.12 -9.91
C ASN A 117 -6.57 11.48 -10.60
N HIS A 118 -6.48 11.57 -11.93
CA HIS A 118 -6.63 12.82 -12.70
C HIS A 118 -7.98 13.51 -12.48
N ILE A 119 -9.02 12.75 -12.10
CA ILE A 119 -10.39 13.26 -12.05
C ILE A 119 -10.92 13.41 -10.62
N SER A 120 -10.39 12.65 -9.65
CA SER A 120 -10.95 12.61 -8.28
C SER A 120 -9.88 12.37 -7.22
N SER A 121 -10.18 12.79 -5.98
CA SER A 121 -9.33 12.59 -4.82
C SER A 121 -10.18 12.26 -3.60
N VAL A 122 -9.86 11.16 -2.94
CA VAL A 122 -10.61 10.63 -1.79
C VAL A 122 -9.63 10.27 -0.68
N THR A 123 -10.05 10.47 0.56
CA THR A 123 -9.21 10.30 1.74
C THR A 123 -9.94 9.44 2.78
N VAL A 124 -9.21 8.55 3.46
CA VAL A 124 -9.70 7.73 4.57
C VAL A 124 -8.69 7.76 5.73
N SER A 125 -9.21 7.85 6.95
CA SER A 125 -8.40 7.90 8.17
C SER A 125 -8.74 6.74 9.10
N LYS A 126 -7.73 6.22 9.80
CA LYS A 126 -7.89 5.18 10.81
C LYS A 126 -6.87 5.41 11.92
N LYS A 127 -7.37 5.41 13.16
CA LYS A 127 -6.53 5.40 14.34
C LYS A 127 -5.76 4.09 14.45
N ILE A 128 -4.44 4.17 14.52
CA ILE A 128 -3.53 3.05 14.72
C ILE A 128 -2.96 3.10 16.14
N SER A 129 -2.73 1.92 16.70
CA SER A 129 -2.02 1.73 17.97
C SER A 129 -0.74 0.93 17.74
N PRO A 130 0.26 1.04 18.63
CA PRO A 130 1.47 0.24 18.53
C PRO A 130 1.15 -1.25 18.52
N CYS A 131 1.83 -2.01 17.67
CA CYS A 131 1.76 -3.46 17.73
C CYS A 131 2.38 -3.93 19.05
N GLU A 132 1.58 -4.61 19.88
CA GLU A 132 2.12 -5.42 20.96
C GLU A 132 2.94 -6.53 20.28
N GLY A 133 4.26 -6.44 20.41
CA GLY A 133 5.16 -7.47 19.91
C GLY A 133 4.80 -8.82 20.53
N PRO A 134 5.35 -9.94 20.03
CA PRO A 134 5.16 -11.23 20.68
C PRO A 134 5.58 -11.05 22.13
N GLY A 135 4.59 -11.03 23.03
CA GLY A 135 4.81 -10.92 24.46
C GLY A 135 5.54 -12.18 24.86
N VAL A 136 6.88 -12.16 24.77
CA VAL A 136 7.69 -13.07 25.56
C VAL A 136 7.30 -12.75 26.98
N ASN A 137 6.41 -13.60 27.50
CA ASN A 137 5.83 -13.42 28.80
C ASN A 137 6.97 -13.76 29.76
N VAL A 138 7.87 -12.78 30.00
CA VAL A 138 9.02 -12.89 30.90
C VAL A 138 8.53 -13.39 32.26
N PHE A 139 7.30 -13.02 32.61
CA PHE A 139 6.56 -13.56 33.74
C PHE A 139 6.38 -15.08 33.68
N VAL A 140 5.91 -15.66 32.56
CA VAL A 140 5.77 -17.12 32.39
C VAL A 140 7.11 -17.83 32.52
N TYR A 141 8.19 -17.29 31.94
CA TYR A 141 9.53 -17.87 32.09
C TYR A 141 10.02 -17.82 33.55
N PHE A 142 9.80 -16.71 34.24
CA PHE A 142 10.15 -16.58 35.65
C PHE A 142 9.35 -17.55 36.53
N GLN A 143 8.04 -17.71 36.26
CA GLN A 143 7.18 -18.68 36.93
C GLN A 143 7.65 -20.12 36.70
N LEU A 144 7.99 -20.49 35.45
CA LEU A 144 8.53 -21.81 35.13
C LEU A 144 9.87 -22.05 35.84
N LEU A 145 10.75 -21.06 35.87
CA LEU A 145 12.06 -21.15 36.54
C LEU A 145 11.90 -21.33 38.06
N GLN A 146 10.95 -20.63 38.69
CA GLN A 146 10.61 -20.84 40.10
C GLN A 146 10.11 -22.27 40.37
N VAL A 147 9.23 -22.81 39.53
CA VAL A 147 8.72 -24.19 39.65
C VAL A 147 9.86 -25.21 39.49
N PHE A 148 10.76 -25.01 38.53
CA PHE A 148 11.94 -25.87 38.35
C PHE A 148 12.88 -25.83 39.56
N ILE A 149 13.12 -24.65 40.15
CA ILE A 149 13.93 -24.51 41.36
C ILE A 149 13.28 -25.28 42.52
N LEU A 150 11.97 -25.13 42.74
CA LEU A 150 11.27 -25.87 43.80
C LEU A 150 11.35 -27.39 43.59
N LEU A 151 11.17 -27.86 42.35
CA LEU A 151 11.33 -29.29 42.01
C LEU A 151 12.73 -29.82 42.32
N THR A 152 13.78 -29.07 41.97
CA THR A 152 15.17 -29.49 42.23
C THR A 152 15.49 -29.52 43.73
N VAL A 153 14.97 -28.58 44.52
CA VAL A 153 15.09 -28.56 45.99
C VAL A 153 14.33 -29.73 46.62
N CYS A 154 13.09 -30.00 46.18
CA CYS A 154 12.30 -31.13 46.67
C CYS A 154 12.96 -32.47 46.34
N LEU A 155 13.44 -32.66 45.11
CA LEU A 155 14.17 -33.86 44.73
C LEU A 155 15.49 -33.99 45.50
N GLY A 156 16.27 -32.91 45.63
CA GLY A 156 17.53 -32.91 46.36
C GLY A 156 17.35 -33.26 47.84
N SER A 157 16.36 -32.66 48.50
CA SER A 157 16.02 -32.96 49.91
C SER A 157 15.50 -34.39 50.07
N TYR A 158 14.65 -34.88 49.16
CA TYR A 158 14.18 -36.26 49.16
C TYR A 158 15.32 -37.27 48.97
N TRP A 159 16.24 -37.03 48.02
CA TRP A 159 17.42 -37.85 47.81
C TRP A 159 18.33 -37.87 49.04
N PHE A 160 18.54 -36.71 49.68
CA PHE A 160 19.32 -36.61 50.91
C PHE A 160 18.67 -37.36 52.08
N TYR A 161 17.35 -37.21 52.25
CA TYR A 161 16.56 -37.95 53.24
C TYR A 161 16.71 -39.46 53.04
N LYS A 162 16.51 -39.94 51.80
CA LYS A 162 16.66 -41.36 51.46
C LYS A 162 18.07 -41.88 51.75
N LYS A 163 19.10 -41.11 51.37
CA LYS A 163 20.51 -41.46 51.64
C LYS A 163 20.75 -41.63 53.15
N LYS A 164 20.24 -40.72 53.97
CA LYS A 164 20.39 -40.77 55.44
C LYS A 164 19.69 -42.00 56.04
N THR A 165 18.48 -42.32 55.60
CA THR A 165 17.75 -43.51 56.07
C THR A 165 18.41 -44.83 55.64
N SER A 166 19.03 -44.88 54.46
CA SER A 166 19.76 -46.08 54.02
C SER A 166 21.04 -46.31 54.82
N SER A 167 21.75 -45.25 55.23
CA SER A 167 22.94 -45.39 56.10
C SER A 167 22.58 -45.87 57.51
N GLN A 168 21.46 -45.41 58.08
CA GLN A 168 21.05 -45.88 59.42
C GLN A 168 20.52 -47.33 59.43
N ALA A 169 20.10 -47.87 58.30
CA ALA A 169 19.69 -49.27 58.18
C ALA A 169 20.87 -50.25 58.06
N GLN A 170 22.10 -49.77 57.94
CA GLN A 170 23.31 -50.59 57.72
C GLN A 170 24.20 -50.71 58.97
N ASP A 171 23.90 -49.93 60.02
CA ASP A 171 24.56 -49.95 61.34
C ASP A 171 23.75 -50.72 62.41
N GLN A 172 22.74 -51.51 62.01
CA GLN A 172 21.94 -52.36 62.92
C GLN A 172 21.96 -53.82 62.52
#